data_AF-A0A955P2U2-F1
#
_entry.id   AF-A0A955P2U2-F1
#
_cell.length_a   1.000
_cell.length_b   1.000
_cell.length_c   1.000
_cell.angle_alpha   90.00
_cell.angle_beta   90.00
_cell.angle_gamma   90.00
#
_symmetry.space_group_name_H-M   'P 1'
#
loop_
_entity.id
_entity.type
_entity.pdbx_description
1 polymer ?
#
loop_
_entity_poly.entity_id
_entity_poly.type
_entity_poly.pdbx_seq_one_letter_code
_entity_poly.pdbx_strand_id
1 'polypeptide(L)'
;MTSPDYSSSSSSALRDPSPSGILTGLKTESDHEERLQIILLAEEAHFSEEQRKELAPILLKFIEANRDSRSDRDLTVVASAVRRYVSVLPLEDLKSVVGLLHPKDGVTVSPDIQLEVLKMLARTYSVIPPRVRDPEPELALEVFELTKAHLNPYVFKGEKNAAIAFQGCLTLAGMLSPLAGEVFTKINELPYAWFRRLLLRECDKLAKKWEEKADHSILAGLKATVSLLEKTQRTEESGIASA
;
A
#
# COMPACT_ATOMS: atom_id res chain seq x y z
N MET A 1 -10.50 -11.91 -54.66
CA MET A 1 -10.71 -11.26 -53.35
C MET A 1 -9.95 -12.09 -52.34
N THR A 2 -8.72 -11.66 -52.02
CA THR A 2 -7.85 -12.31 -51.04
C THR A 2 -8.15 -11.73 -49.67
N SER A 3 -8.63 -12.57 -48.76
CA SER A 3 -8.77 -12.20 -47.34
C SER A 3 -7.40 -11.80 -46.80
N PRO A 4 -7.26 -10.68 -46.08
CA PRO A 4 -6.01 -10.35 -45.42
C PRO A 4 -5.76 -11.36 -44.29
N ASP A 5 -4.65 -12.10 -44.39
CA ASP A 5 -4.12 -12.90 -43.31
C ASP A 5 -3.73 -11.98 -42.15
N TYR A 6 -4.61 -11.90 -41.15
CA TYR A 6 -4.24 -11.41 -39.83
C TYR A 6 -3.45 -12.52 -39.13
N SER A 7 -2.18 -12.68 -39.50
CA SER A 7 -1.22 -13.41 -38.68
C SER A 7 -1.02 -12.60 -37.40
N SER A 8 -1.87 -12.82 -36.39
CA SER A 8 -1.70 -12.28 -35.05
C SER A 8 -0.40 -12.84 -34.50
N SER A 9 0.67 -12.07 -34.64
CA SER A 9 1.96 -12.30 -34.00
C SER A 9 1.80 -12.04 -32.50
N SER A 10 1.06 -12.94 -31.84
CA SER A 10 0.88 -12.94 -30.39
C SER A 10 2.24 -13.05 -29.73
N SER A 11 2.51 -12.12 -28.82
CA SER A 11 3.74 -11.96 -28.07
C SER A 11 4.28 -13.26 -27.48
N SER A 12 5.60 -13.43 -27.51
CA SER A 12 6.27 -14.61 -26.96
C SER A 12 6.07 -14.77 -25.46
N ALA A 13 5.80 -13.69 -24.71
CA ALA A 13 5.66 -13.74 -23.25
C ALA A 13 4.35 -14.37 -22.77
N LEU A 14 3.25 -14.22 -23.52
CA LEU A 14 2.00 -14.95 -23.21
C LEU A 14 2.14 -16.45 -23.45
N ARG A 15 3.13 -16.85 -24.24
CA ARG A 15 3.45 -18.27 -24.51
C ARG A 15 4.44 -18.85 -23.50
N ASP A 16 5.21 -18.02 -22.82
CA ASP A 16 6.15 -18.39 -21.77
C ASP A 16 5.87 -17.58 -20.49
N PRO A 17 5.00 -18.09 -19.59
CA PRO A 17 4.68 -17.42 -18.33
C PRO A 17 5.79 -17.56 -17.28
N SER A 18 7.00 -18.01 -17.65
CA SER A 18 8.15 -18.02 -16.75
C SER A 18 8.58 -16.59 -16.38
N PRO A 19 9.25 -16.38 -15.22
CA PRO A 19 9.76 -15.06 -14.84
C PRO A 19 10.65 -14.40 -15.91
N SER A 20 11.45 -15.20 -16.62
CA SER A 20 12.29 -14.73 -17.72
C SER A 20 11.45 -14.31 -18.93
N GLY A 21 10.47 -15.13 -19.32
CA GLY A 21 9.53 -14.81 -20.40
C GLY A 21 8.73 -13.54 -20.12
N ILE A 22 8.26 -13.36 -18.89
CA ILE A 22 7.58 -12.14 -18.42
C ILE A 22 8.50 -10.91 -18.51
N LEU A 23 9.73 -10.99 -18.01
CA LEU A 23 10.69 -9.87 -18.09
C LEU A 23 11.00 -9.47 -19.53
N THR A 24 11.26 -10.45 -20.40
CA THR A 24 11.46 -10.21 -21.82
C THR A 24 10.23 -9.54 -22.42
N GLY A 25 9.03 -10.07 -22.15
CA GLY A 25 7.77 -9.49 -22.58
C GLY A 25 7.59 -8.04 -22.18
N LEU A 26 7.76 -7.70 -20.90
CA LEU A 26 7.59 -6.32 -20.42
C LEU A 26 8.59 -5.33 -21.04
N LYS A 27 9.76 -5.81 -21.49
CA LYS A 27 10.80 -4.99 -22.14
C LYS A 27 10.53 -4.79 -23.63
N THR A 28 10.04 -5.81 -24.31
CA THR A 28 9.89 -5.80 -25.78
C THR A 28 8.47 -5.50 -26.24
N GLU A 29 7.47 -5.71 -25.39
CA GLU A 29 6.07 -5.60 -25.79
C GLU A 29 5.67 -4.14 -26.01
N SER A 30 5.16 -3.90 -27.22
CA SER A 30 4.69 -2.60 -27.69
C SER A 30 3.17 -2.51 -27.71
N ASP A 31 2.48 -3.66 -27.83
CA ASP A 31 1.03 -3.70 -27.75
C ASP A 31 0.57 -3.43 -26.31
N HIS A 32 -0.33 -2.47 -26.15
CA HIS A 32 -0.79 -2.06 -24.83
C HIS A 32 -1.54 -3.18 -24.12
N GLU A 33 -2.39 -3.92 -24.86
CA GLU A 33 -3.27 -4.93 -24.30
C GLU A 33 -2.50 -6.18 -23.84
N GLU A 34 -1.54 -6.63 -24.65
CA GLU A 34 -0.64 -7.71 -24.26
C GLU A 34 0.23 -7.29 -23.08
N ARG A 35 0.72 -6.04 -23.05
CA ARG A 35 1.46 -5.52 -21.91
C ARG A 35 0.64 -5.52 -20.62
N LEU A 36 -0.65 -5.16 -20.68
CA LEU A 36 -1.54 -5.24 -19.52
C LEU A 36 -1.64 -6.68 -18.98
N GLN A 37 -1.76 -7.66 -19.87
CA GLN A 37 -1.83 -9.07 -19.47
C GLN A 37 -0.52 -9.57 -18.85
N ILE A 38 0.63 -9.18 -19.41
CA ILE A 38 1.94 -9.58 -18.87
C ILE A 38 2.15 -9.00 -17.46
N ILE A 39 1.67 -7.78 -17.18
CA ILE A 39 1.71 -7.20 -15.82
C ILE A 39 0.91 -8.06 -14.83
N LEU A 40 -0.27 -8.53 -15.22
CA LEU A 40 -1.08 -9.41 -14.37
C LEU A 40 -0.36 -10.74 -14.10
N LEU A 41 0.27 -11.34 -15.12
CA LEU A 41 1.10 -12.54 -14.94
C LEU A 41 2.28 -12.30 -13.99
N ALA A 42 2.89 -11.12 -14.04
CA ALA A 42 3.99 -10.75 -13.16
C ALA A 42 3.58 -10.70 -11.68
N GLU A 43 2.31 -10.43 -11.37
CA GLU A 43 1.81 -10.41 -9.99
C GLU A 43 1.96 -11.79 -9.32
N GLU A 44 1.59 -12.85 -10.05
CA GLU A 44 1.54 -14.23 -9.55
C GLU A 44 2.90 -14.94 -9.58
N ALA A 45 3.82 -14.51 -10.43
CA ALA A 45 5.09 -15.19 -10.62
C ALA A 45 6.10 -14.97 -9.46
N HIS A 46 6.98 -15.95 -9.26
CA HIS A 46 8.08 -15.88 -8.29
C HIS A 46 9.39 -15.52 -9.00
N PHE A 47 9.97 -14.38 -8.65
CA PHE A 47 11.19 -13.87 -9.30
C PHE A 47 12.36 -13.99 -8.31
N SER A 48 13.54 -14.34 -8.83
CA SER A 48 14.81 -14.31 -8.07
C SER A 48 15.16 -12.89 -7.64
N GLU A 49 16.16 -12.72 -6.77
CA GLU A 49 16.59 -11.39 -6.32
C GLU A 49 17.06 -10.51 -7.49
N GLU A 50 17.85 -11.08 -8.41
CA GLU A 50 18.35 -10.39 -9.61
C GLU A 50 17.19 -9.97 -10.51
N GLN A 51 16.24 -10.87 -10.71
CA GLN A 51 15.04 -10.61 -11.51
C GLN A 51 14.14 -9.55 -10.87
N ARG A 52 14.06 -9.47 -9.54
CA ARG A 52 13.32 -8.42 -8.82
C ARG A 52 13.95 -7.05 -9.04
N LYS A 53 15.28 -6.95 -8.97
CA LYS A 53 16.04 -5.72 -9.24
C LYS A 53 15.78 -5.23 -10.67
N GLU A 54 15.65 -6.15 -11.62
CA GLU A 54 15.29 -5.84 -13.00
C GLU A 54 13.81 -5.44 -13.18
N LEU A 55 12.90 -6.14 -12.50
CA LEU A 55 11.46 -5.94 -12.61
C LEU A 55 10.99 -4.60 -12.02
N ALA A 56 11.56 -4.21 -10.87
CA ALA A 56 11.13 -3.02 -10.12
C ALA A 56 11.08 -1.72 -10.97
N PRO A 57 12.14 -1.31 -11.70
CA PRO A 57 12.09 -0.10 -12.51
C PRO A 57 11.10 -0.20 -13.70
N ILE A 58 10.88 -1.40 -14.23
CA ILE A 58 9.91 -1.63 -15.32
C ILE A 58 8.49 -1.41 -14.81
N LEU A 59 8.16 -1.95 -13.64
CA LEU A 59 6.86 -1.76 -13.00
C LEU A 59 6.64 -0.31 -12.60
N LEU A 60 7.65 0.35 -12.02
CA LEU A 60 7.53 1.76 -11.64
C LEU A 60 7.21 2.63 -12.86
N LYS A 61 7.95 2.46 -13.96
CA LYS A 61 7.70 3.19 -15.21
C LYS A 61 6.29 2.93 -15.75
N PHE A 62 5.81 1.69 -15.68
CA PHE A 62 4.44 1.36 -16.08
C PHE A 62 3.40 2.05 -15.19
N ILE A 63 3.58 2.02 -13.87
CA ILE A 63 2.68 2.67 -12.91
C ILE A 63 2.64 4.18 -13.18
N GLU A 64 3.79 4.84 -13.28
CA GLU A 64 3.86 6.28 -13.52
C GLU A 64 3.17 6.69 -14.83
N ALA A 65 3.25 5.86 -15.87
CA ALA A 65 2.63 6.15 -17.16
C ALA A 65 1.11 5.94 -17.19
N ASN A 66 0.55 5.13 -16.27
CA ASN A 66 -0.85 4.66 -16.37
C ASN A 66 -1.70 4.94 -15.12
N ARG A 67 -1.12 5.37 -14.01
CA ARG A 67 -1.85 5.60 -12.73
C ARG A 67 -2.95 6.66 -12.79
N ASP A 68 -2.90 7.50 -13.81
CA ASP A 68 -3.88 8.56 -14.07
C ASP A 68 -4.90 8.16 -15.17
N SER A 69 -4.93 6.88 -15.57
CA SER A 69 -5.90 6.38 -16.53
C SER A 69 -7.33 6.52 -16.01
N ARG A 70 -8.27 6.79 -16.93
CA ARG A 70 -9.71 6.82 -16.66
C ARG A 70 -10.39 5.47 -16.90
N SER A 71 -9.64 4.49 -17.39
CA SER A 71 -10.11 3.13 -17.62
C SER A 71 -9.99 2.32 -16.33
N ASP A 72 -11.12 1.83 -15.81
CA ASP A 72 -11.15 0.96 -14.62
C ASP A 72 -10.29 -0.30 -14.81
N ARG A 73 -10.21 -0.80 -16.05
CA ARG A 73 -9.37 -1.92 -16.42
C ARG A 73 -7.89 -1.58 -16.23
N ASP A 74 -7.45 -0.44 -16.73
CA ASP A 74 -6.06 -0.01 -16.64
C ASP A 74 -5.70 0.22 -15.17
N LEU A 75 -6.57 0.90 -14.41
CA LEU A 75 -6.38 1.13 -12.97
C LEU A 75 -6.27 -0.19 -12.18
N THR A 76 -7.02 -1.23 -12.57
CA THR A 76 -6.89 -2.57 -11.99
C THR A 76 -5.50 -3.16 -12.24
N VAL A 77 -4.98 -3.02 -13.46
CA VAL A 77 -3.64 -3.50 -13.82
C VAL A 77 -2.55 -2.65 -13.17
N VAL A 78 -2.76 -1.34 -13.01
CA VAL A 78 -1.84 -0.47 -12.25
C VAL A 78 -1.83 -0.89 -10.78
N ALA A 79 -2.98 -1.17 -10.17
CA ALA A 79 -3.04 -1.68 -8.81
C ALA A 79 -2.27 -3.01 -8.66
N SER A 80 -2.39 -3.91 -9.65
CA SER A 80 -1.58 -5.13 -9.74
C SER A 80 -0.07 -4.84 -9.81
N ALA A 81 0.33 -3.90 -10.67
CA ALA A 81 1.71 -3.46 -10.77
C ALA A 81 2.22 -2.85 -9.45
N VAL A 82 1.41 -2.06 -8.75
CA VAL A 82 1.74 -1.49 -7.42
C VAL A 82 1.97 -2.59 -6.40
N ARG A 83 1.05 -3.56 -6.31
CA ARG A 83 1.22 -4.74 -5.43
C ARG A 83 2.53 -5.43 -5.70
N ARG A 84 2.82 -5.68 -6.98
CA ARG A 84 4.04 -6.37 -7.35
C ARG A 84 5.27 -5.54 -7.05
N TYR A 85 5.29 -4.28 -7.45
CA TYR A 85 6.39 -3.33 -7.25
C TYR A 85 6.78 -3.24 -5.77
N VAL A 86 5.83 -2.92 -4.89
CA VAL A 86 6.11 -2.80 -3.44
C VAL A 86 6.57 -4.13 -2.84
N SER A 87 6.05 -5.27 -3.31
CA SER A 87 6.44 -6.60 -2.80
C SER A 87 7.86 -7.04 -3.19
N VAL A 88 8.43 -6.46 -4.25
CA VAL A 88 9.77 -6.82 -4.73
C VAL A 88 10.85 -5.85 -4.24
N LEU A 89 10.46 -4.69 -3.70
CA LEU A 89 11.40 -3.75 -3.09
C LEU A 89 11.92 -4.29 -1.75
N PRO A 90 13.21 -4.09 -1.45
CA PRO A 90 13.71 -4.25 -0.09
C PRO A 90 13.16 -3.13 0.81
N LEU A 91 13.20 -3.33 2.13
CA LEU A 91 12.53 -2.43 3.09
C LEU A 91 13.13 -1.01 3.04
N GLU A 92 14.45 -0.94 2.88
CA GLU A 92 15.25 0.28 2.75
C GLU A 92 14.97 1.11 1.49
N ASP A 93 14.31 0.52 0.48
CA ASP A 93 13.95 1.20 -0.76
C ASP A 93 12.47 1.63 -0.78
N LEU A 94 11.70 1.38 0.29
CA LEU A 94 10.27 1.74 0.35
C LEU A 94 10.01 3.25 0.28
N LYS A 95 10.99 4.10 0.56
CA LYS A 95 10.87 5.54 0.32
C LYS A 95 10.60 5.89 -1.15
N SER A 96 11.02 5.05 -2.09
CA SER A 96 10.74 5.27 -3.53
C SER A 96 9.25 5.26 -3.87
N VAL A 97 8.43 4.65 -3.00
CA VAL A 97 6.98 4.54 -3.17
C VAL A 97 6.27 5.88 -2.88
N VAL A 98 6.93 6.84 -2.22
CA VAL A 98 6.38 8.18 -1.94
C VAL A 98 5.84 8.85 -3.20
N GLY A 99 6.58 8.76 -4.31
CA GLY A 99 6.16 9.36 -5.58
C GLY A 99 4.79 8.87 -6.08
N LEU A 100 4.33 7.70 -5.62
CA LEU A 100 3.03 7.11 -5.98
C LEU A 100 1.85 7.63 -5.15
N LEU A 101 2.10 8.31 -4.03
CA LEU A 101 1.06 8.86 -3.16
C LEU A 101 0.63 10.27 -3.57
N HIS A 102 1.49 11.02 -4.27
CA HIS A 102 1.30 12.43 -4.57
C HIS A 102 1.01 12.72 -6.04
N PRO A 103 0.24 13.80 -6.32
CA PRO A 103 0.08 14.33 -7.66
C PRO A 103 1.42 14.54 -8.36
N LYS A 104 1.49 14.21 -9.65
CA LYS A 104 2.62 14.51 -10.52
C LYS A 104 2.11 15.43 -11.62
N ASP A 105 2.83 16.52 -11.88
CA ASP A 105 2.50 17.49 -12.92
C ASP A 105 1.05 18.04 -12.83
N GLY A 106 0.55 18.20 -11.60
CA GLY A 106 -0.80 18.74 -11.32
C GLY A 106 -1.94 17.73 -11.51
N VAL A 107 -1.65 16.48 -11.88
CA VAL A 107 -2.65 15.41 -12.01
C VAL A 107 -2.86 14.71 -10.67
N THR A 108 -4.10 14.69 -10.19
CA THR A 108 -4.47 14.04 -8.93
C THR A 108 -4.37 12.53 -9.05
N VAL A 109 -3.72 11.87 -8.10
CA VAL A 109 -3.65 10.41 -8.03
C VAL A 109 -5.03 9.84 -7.69
N SER A 110 -5.44 8.79 -8.39
CA SER A 110 -6.67 8.07 -8.07
C SER A 110 -6.66 7.54 -6.62
N PRO A 111 -7.74 7.71 -5.84
CA PRO A 111 -7.87 7.13 -4.50
C PRO A 111 -7.64 5.62 -4.46
N ASP A 112 -7.96 4.90 -5.55
CA ASP A 112 -7.74 3.45 -5.63
C ASP A 112 -6.24 3.11 -5.64
N ILE A 113 -5.42 3.92 -6.31
CA ILE A 113 -3.97 3.74 -6.33
C ILE A 113 -3.36 4.12 -4.98
N GLN A 114 -3.78 5.23 -4.37
CA GLN A 114 -3.34 5.62 -3.03
C GLN A 114 -3.66 4.52 -2.00
N LEU A 115 -4.89 4.00 -2.03
CA LEU A 115 -5.31 2.90 -1.16
C LEU A 115 -4.45 1.65 -1.39
N GLU A 116 -4.17 1.29 -2.64
CA GLU A 116 -3.38 0.10 -2.94
C GLU A 116 -1.94 0.23 -2.46
N VAL A 117 -1.32 1.41 -2.64
CA VAL A 117 0.01 1.69 -2.11
C VAL A 117 0.02 1.53 -0.58
N LEU A 118 -0.91 2.16 0.13
CA LEU A 118 -0.97 2.06 1.60
C LEU A 118 -1.24 0.65 2.09
N LYS A 119 -2.12 -0.12 1.43
CA LYS A 119 -2.35 -1.53 1.76
C LYS A 119 -1.06 -2.33 1.66
N MET A 120 -0.25 -2.08 0.64
CA MET A 120 1.00 -2.78 0.44
C MET A 120 2.06 -2.38 1.46
N LEU A 121 2.17 -1.09 1.79
CA LEU A 121 3.04 -0.63 2.88
C LEU A 121 2.64 -1.26 4.22
N ALA A 122 1.35 -1.18 4.59
CA ALA A 122 0.84 -1.79 5.82
C ALA A 122 1.09 -3.31 5.85
N ARG A 123 0.89 -4.00 4.72
CA ARG A 123 1.20 -5.43 4.58
C ARG A 123 2.69 -5.70 4.81
N THR A 124 3.59 -4.94 4.19
CA THR A 124 5.04 -5.13 4.33
C THR A 124 5.47 -5.02 5.79
N TYR A 125 5.09 -3.95 6.48
CA TYR A 125 5.40 -3.79 7.91
C TYR A 125 4.66 -4.80 8.81
N SER A 126 3.52 -5.34 8.37
CA SER A 126 2.85 -6.42 9.12
C SER A 126 3.57 -7.77 9.06
N VAL A 127 4.35 -8.00 8.00
CA VAL A 127 5.09 -9.25 7.79
C VAL A 127 6.50 -9.13 8.35
N ILE A 128 7.14 -7.98 8.15
CA ILE A 128 8.52 -7.69 8.51
C ILE A 128 8.51 -6.54 9.53
N PRO A 129 8.66 -6.81 10.84
CA PRO A 129 8.79 -5.75 11.83
C PRO A 129 10.03 -4.90 11.54
N PRO A 130 9.96 -3.58 11.76
CA PRO A 130 11.12 -2.72 11.58
C PRO A 130 12.16 -3.01 12.66
N ARG A 131 13.46 -2.92 12.31
CA ARG A 131 14.57 -3.12 13.25
C ARG A 131 14.84 -1.91 14.15
N VAL A 132 14.43 -0.73 13.68
CA VAL A 132 14.55 0.54 14.38
C VAL A 132 13.21 1.25 14.33
N ARG A 133 13.00 2.21 15.24
CA ARG A 133 11.81 3.06 15.18
C ARG A 133 11.93 4.01 14.00
N ASP A 134 10.81 4.22 13.31
CA ASP A 134 10.69 5.17 12.21
C ASP A 134 11.79 5.00 11.14
N PRO A 135 11.89 3.82 10.51
CA PRO A 135 13.01 3.49 9.61
C PRO A 135 13.06 4.39 8.36
N GLU A 136 11.92 4.97 7.96
CA GLU A 136 11.77 5.81 6.77
C GLU A 136 10.95 7.06 7.13
N PRO A 137 11.56 8.07 7.79
CA PRO A 137 10.83 9.22 8.34
C PRO A 137 10.18 10.09 7.24
N GLU A 138 10.79 10.19 6.06
CA GLU A 138 10.22 10.89 4.90
C GLU A 138 8.93 10.21 4.43
N LEU A 139 8.95 8.88 4.27
CA LEU A 139 7.76 8.11 3.93
C LEU A 139 6.69 8.24 5.02
N ALA A 140 7.08 8.21 6.30
CA ALA A 140 6.15 8.36 7.41
C ALA A 140 5.43 9.71 7.37
N LEU A 141 6.15 10.80 7.07
CA LEU A 141 5.56 12.14 6.93
C LEU A 141 4.52 12.18 5.81
N GLU A 142 4.80 11.56 4.67
CA GLU A 142 3.88 11.57 3.53
C GLU A 142 2.64 10.71 3.78
N VAL A 143 2.82 9.54 4.41
CA VAL A 143 1.70 8.72 4.89
C VAL A 143 0.87 9.48 5.92
N PHE A 144 1.52 10.23 6.82
CA PHE A 144 0.84 11.05 7.83
C PHE A 144 -0.02 12.14 7.21
N GLU A 145 0.52 12.96 6.32
CA GLU A 145 -0.23 14.04 5.69
C GLU A 145 -1.41 13.52 4.87
N LEU A 146 -1.21 12.43 4.11
CA LEU A 146 -2.27 11.76 3.38
C LEU A 146 -3.37 11.23 4.33
N THR A 147 -2.98 10.57 5.42
CA THR A 147 -3.91 10.04 6.43
C THR A 147 -4.72 11.15 7.08
N LYS A 148 -4.05 12.24 7.46
CA LYS A 148 -4.67 13.40 8.11
C LYS A 148 -5.69 14.08 7.21
N ALA A 149 -5.42 14.18 5.91
CA ALA A 149 -6.35 14.69 4.91
C ALA A 149 -7.62 13.83 4.82
N HIS A 150 -7.47 12.50 4.83
CA HIS A 150 -8.59 11.57 4.75
C HIS A 150 -9.37 11.40 6.06
N LEU A 151 -8.76 11.71 7.21
CA LEU A 151 -9.43 11.81 8.51
C LEU A 151 -10.25 13.09 8.69
N ASN A 152 -10.24 14.01 7.73
CA ASN A 152 -11.11 15.18 7.79
C ASN A 152 -12.60 14.72 7.81
N PRO A 153 -13.42 15.11 8.81
CA PRO A 153 -14.82 14.67 8.90
C PRO A 153 -15.67 14.94 7.65
N TYR A 154 -15.33 15.95 6.87
CA TYR A 154 -16.02 16.28 5.61
C TYR A 154 -15.65 15.34 4.46
N VAL A 155 -14.47 14.71 4.51
CA VAL A 155 -13.94 13.79 3.48
C VAL A 155 -14.16 12.33 3.88
N PHE A 156 -14.07 12.03 5.18
CA PHE A 156 -14.03 10.68 5.75
C PHE A 156 -15.28 9.82 5.45
N LYS A 157 -16.42 10.43 5.10
CA LYS A 157 -17.70 9.73 4.87
C LYS A 157 -17.69 8.76 3.68
N GLY A 158 -16.72 8.85 2.77
CA GLY A 158 -16.56 7.91 1.67
C GLY A 158 -15.84 6.63 2.11
N GLU A 159 -16.33 5.46 1.69
CA GLU A 159 -15.73 4.15 2.03
C GLU A 159 -14.24 4.09 1.67
N LYS A 160 -13.86 4.57 0.48
CA LYS A 160 -12.46 4.62 0.03
C LYS A 160 -11.60 5.54 0.90
N ASN A 161 -12.14 6.70 1.30
CA ASN A 161 -11.41 7.67 2.13
C ASN A 161 -11.15 7.12 3.53
N ALA A 162 -12.16 6.46 4.13
CA ALA A 162 -11.99 5.77 5.39
C ALA A 162 -10.98 4.63 5.26
N ALA A 163 -10.99 3.87 4.16
CA ALA A 163 -10.01 2.82 3.91
C ALA A 163 -8.57 3.36 3.76
N ILE A 164 -8.38 4.49 3.07
CA ILE A 164 -7.08 5.17 2.95
C ILE A 164 -6.60 5.60 4.33
N ALA A 165 -7.43 6.30 5.10
CA ALA A 165 -7.09 6.70 6.46
C ALA A 165 -6.73 5.48 7.33
N PHE A 166 -7.51 4.41 7.24
CA PHE A 166 -7.28 3.18 7.99
C PHE A 166 -5.93 2.54 7.68
N GLN A 167 -5.62 2.37 6.39
CA GLN A 167 -4.36 1.76 5.97
C GLN A 167 -3.18 2.66 6.33
N GLY A 168 -3.30 3.97 6.17
CA GLY A 168 -2.26 4.91 6.59
C GLY A 168 -1.98 4.86 8.10
N CYS A 169 -3.01 4.74 8.94
CA CYS A 169 -2.84 4.52 10.37
C CYS A 169 -2.06 3.23 10.69
N LEU A 170 -2.40 2.12 10.01
CA LEU A 170 -1.70 0.86 10.18
C LEU A 170 -0.26 0.90 9.68
N THR A 171 0.00 1.60 8.57
CA THR A 171 1.34 1.84 8.06
C THR A 171 2.18 2.62 9.08
N LEU A 172 1.69 3.74 9.61
CA LEU A 172 2.42 4.53 10.63
C LEU A 172 2.69 3.72 11.90
N ALA A 173 1.72 2.94 12.36
CA ALA A 173 1.89 2.04 13.50
C ALA A 173 2.93 0.94 13.20
N GLY A 174 2.89 0.34 12.01
CA GLY A 174 3.86 -0.66 11.55
C GLY A 174 5.27 -0.11 11.36
N MET A 175 5.41 1.17 11.05
CA MET A 175 6.70 1.87 10.99
C MET A 175 7.23 2.26 12.38
N LEU A 176 6.41 2.12 13.43
CA LEU A 176 6.67 2.72 14.75
C LEU A 176 6.98 4.21 14.67
N SER A 177 6.33 4.92 13.74
CA SER A 177 6.53 6.35 13.57
C SER A 177 5.92 7.12 14.74
N PRO A 178 6.58 8.15 15.29
CA PRO A 178 5.98 9.01 16.31
C PRO A 178 4.68 9.69 15.82
N LEU A 179 4.55 9.90 14.51
CA LEU A 179 3.37 10.49 13.87
C LEU A 179 2.11 9.61 14.04
N ALA A 180 2.26 8.31 14.31
CA ALA A 180 1.13 7.44 14.65
C ALA A 180 0.37 7.95 15.88
N GLY A 181 1.07 8.45 16.91
CA GLY A 181 0.45 8.96 18.13
C GLY A 181 -0.40 10.21 17.88
N GLU A 182 0.06 11.09 16.99
CA GLU A 182 -0.68 12.29 16.58
C GLU A 182 -1.97 11.91 15.83
N VAL A 183 -1.88 10.99 14.89
CA VAL A 183 -3.05 10.49 14.14
C VAL A 183 -4.05 9.81 15.06
N PHE A 184 -3.58 9.00 16.01
CA PHE A 184 -4.43 8.30 16.97
C PHE A 184 -5.14 9.27 17.91
N THR A 185 -4.47 10.34 18.31
CA THR A 185 -5.09 11.44 19.06
C THR A 185 -6.21 12.09 18.25
N LYS A 186 -5.98 12.41 16.97
CA LYS A 186 -7.02 12.96 16.09
C LYS A 186 -8.20 12.01 15.88
N ILE A 187 -7.95 10.70 15.77
CA ILE A 187 -9.00 9.67 15.65
C ILE A 187 -9.88 9.60 16.90
N ASN A 188 -9.30 9.85 18.07
CA ASN A 188 -10.03 9.89 19.33
C ASN A 188 -11.01 11.07 19.41
N GLU A 189 -10.77 12.15 18.66
CA GLU A 189 -11.68 13.29 18.57
C GLU A 189 -12.85 13.07 17.58
N LEU A 190 -12.76 12.04 16.73
CA LEU A 190 -13.80 11.74 15.75
C LEU A 190 -14.99 11.01 16.40
N PRO A 191 -16.24 11.21 15.93
CA PRO A 191 -17.41 10.51 16.46
C PRO A 191 -17.53 9.04 16.00
N TYR A 192 -16.51 8.49 15.36
CA TYR A 192 -16.55 7.19 14.68
C TYR A 192 -15.98 6.05 15.54
N ALA A 193 -16.70 5.64 16.59
CA ALA A 193 -16.27 4.57 17.49
C ALA A 193 -15.97 3.23 16.77
N TRP A 194 -16.66 2.93 15.67
CA TRP A 194 -16.39 1.74 14.87
C TRP A 194 -14.98 1.74 14.27
N PHE A 195 -14.48 2.91 13.84
CA PHE A 195 -13.16 3.05 13.23
C PHE A 195 -12.05 2.81 14.25
N ARG A 196 -12.20 3.40 15.44
CA ARG A 196 -11.31 3.15 16.59
C ARG A 196 -11.22 1.67 16.95
N ARG A 197 -12.36 1.01 17.15
CA ARG A 197 -12.40 -0.42 17.51
C ARG A 197 -11.76 -1.30 16.45
N LEU A 198 -12.02 -1.00 15.17
CA LEU A 198 -11.42 -1.72 14.06
C LEU A 198 -9.89 -1.53 14.03
N LEU A 199 -9.41 -0.30 14.20
CA LEU A 199 -7.99 0.03 14.20
C LEU A 199 -7.26 -0.64 15.35
N LEU A 200 -7.81 -0.55 16.57
CA LEU A 200 -7.28 -1.21 17.76
C LEU A 200 -7.13 -2.72 17.52
N ARG A 201 -8.18 -3.37 17.00
CA ARG A 201 -8.15 -4.81 16.69
C ARG A 201 -7.05 -5.19 15.70
N GLU A 202 -6.83 -4.40 14.66
CA GLU A 202 -5.77 -4.69 13.68
C GLU A 202 -4.37 -4.39 14.24
N CYS A 203 -4.22 -3.37 15.09
CA CYS A 203 -3.00 -3.13 15.85
C CYS A 203 -2.66 -4.28 16.82
N ASP A 204 -3.66 -4.86 17.49
CA ASP A 204 -3.46 -6.03 18.35
C ASP A 204 -3.00 -7.25 17.54
N LYS A 205 -3.62 -7.47 16.36
CA LYS A 205 -3.18 -8.53 15.44
C LYS A 205 -1.76 -8.29 14.95
N LEU A 206 -1.39 -7.05 14.65
CA LEU A 206 -0.03 -6.66 14.28
C LEU A 206 0.95 -7.00 15.42
N ALA A 207 0.65 -6.60 16.66
CA ALA A 207 1.46 -6.89 17.83
C ALA A 207 1.65 -8.41 18.02
N LYS A 208 0.58 -9.20 17.93
CA LYS A 208 0.63 -10.67 18.00
C LYS A 208 1.50 -11.28 16.90
N LYS A 209 1.43 -10.78 15.66
CA LYS A 209 2.29 -11.25 14.56
C LYS A 209 3.77 -10.96 14.81
N TRP A 210 4.08 -9.91 15.55
CA TRP A 210 5.44 -9.49 15.86
C TRP A 210 6.03 -10.18 17.10
N GLU A 211 5.20 -10.76 17.99
CA GLU A 211 5.67 -11.41 19.22
C GLU A 211 6.75 -12.48 18.99
N GLU A 212 6.69 -13.18 17.86
CA GLU A 212 7.65 -14.23 17.50
C GLU A 212 8.84 -13.72 16.66
N LYS A 213 8.77 -12.48 16.15
CA LYS A 213 9.66 -11.98 15.09
C LYS A 213 10.45 -10.73 15.44
N ALA A 214 9.95 -9.93 16.38
CA ALA A 214 10.48 -8.61 16.70
C ALA A 214 11.25 -8.62 18.02
N ASP A 215 12.21 -7.71 18.13
CA ASP A 215 12.85 -7.44 19.40
C ASP A 215 11.84 -6.88 20.42
N HIS A 216 12.07 -7.16 21.70
CA HIS A 216 11.16 -6.75 22.78
C HIS A 216 10.94 -5.23 22.81
N SER A 217 11.95 -4.45 22.42
CA SER A 217 11.89 -2.98 22.34
C SER A 217 10.95 -2.46 21.24
N ILE A 218 10.91 -3.15 20.09
CA ILE A 218 10.02 -2.85 18.95
C ILE A 218 8.58 -3.16 19.33
N LEU A 219 8.34 -4.33 19.93
CA LEU A 219 7.03 -4.71 20.43
C LEU A 219 6.52 -3.76 21.52
N ALA A 220 7.39 -3.36 22.46
CA ALA A 220 7.04 -2.36 23.48
C ALA A 220 6.68 -1.00 22.87
N GLY A 221 7.39 -0.59 21.81
CA GLY A 221 7.06 0.61 21.04
C GLY A 221 5.65 0.56 20.46
N LEU A 222 5.30 -0.55 19.80
CA LEU A 222 3.96 -0.73 19.24
C LEU A 222 2.89 -0.69 20.34
N LYS A 223 3.07 -1.46 21.41
CA LYS A 223 2.13 -1.50 22.55
C LYS A 223 1.92 -0.11 23.18
N ALA A 224 2.98 0.68 23.30
CA ALA A 224 2.88 2.06 23.78
C ALA A 224 2.02 2.93 22.85
N THR A 225 2.24 2.86 21.53
CA THR A 225 1.44 3.57 20.54
C THR A 225 -0.03 3.13 20.59
N VAL A 226 -0.30 1.82 20.69
CA VAL A 226 -1.66 1.27 20.78
C VAL A 226 -2.40 1.72 22.04
N SER A 227 -1.70 1.82 23.18
CA SER A 227 -2.30 2.28 24.44
C SER A 227 -2.92 3.70 24.36
N LEU A 228 -2.48 4.53 23.40
CA LEU A 228 -3.06 5.85 23.15
C LEU A 228 -4.48 5.76 22.57
N LEU A 229 -4.78 4.71 21.77
CA LEU A 229 -6.14 4.45 21.29
C LEU A 229 -7.04 3.88 22.40
N GLU A 230 -6.49 3.00 23.24
CA GLU A 230 -7.25 2.32 24.31
C GLU A 230 -7.76 3.28 25.39
N LYS A 231 -6.94 4.26 25.79
CA LYS A 231 -7.28 5.20 26.88
C LYS A 231 -8.59 5.93 26.62
N THR A 232 -8.83 6.34 25.37
CA THR A 232 -10.04 7.07 24.98
C THR A 232 -11.27 6.17 24.96
N GLN A 233 -11.14 4.93 24.48
CA GLN A 233 -12.28 3.99 24.44
C GLN A 233 -12.84 3.71 25.84
N ARG A 234 -11.98 3.55 26.85
CA ARG A 234 -12.42 3.29 28.24
C ARG A 234 -13.19 4.46 28.84
N THR A 235 -12.85 5.69 28.50
CA THR A 235 -13.57 6.89 28.93
C THR A 235 -15.00 6.92 28.38
N GLU A 236 -15.20 6.52 27.12
CA GLU A 236 -16.54 6.47 26.49
C GLU A 236 -17.42 5.38 27.10
N GLU A 237 -16.88 4.17 27.30
CA GLU A 237 -17.62 3.05 27.89
C GLU A 237 -18.04 3.32 29.35
N SER A 238 -17.19 4.02 30.12
CA SER A 238 -17.49 4.40 31.51
C SER A 238 -18.56 5.49 31.63
N GLY A 239 -18.62 6.40 30.66
CA GLY A 239 -19.65 7.44 30.60
C GLY A 239 -21.04 6.89 30.26
N ILE A 240 -21.12 5.87 29.40
CA ILE A 240 -22.39 5.21 29.04
C ILE A 240 -22.95 4.38 30.21
N ALA A 241 -22.09 3.71 30.98
CA ALA A 241 -22.54 2.90 32.12
C ALA A 241 -23.08 3.73 33.31
N SER A 242 -22.86 5.05 33.30
CA SER A 242 -23.26 5.97 34.38
C SER A 242 -24.50 6.81 34.04
N ALA A 243 -25.08 6.64 32.85
CA ALA A 243 -26.26 7.34 32.34
C ALA A 243 -27.47 6.39 32.27
#